data_AF-A0A538Q2P5-F1
#
_entry.id   AF-A0A538Q2P5-F1
#
_cell.length_a   1.000
_cell.length_b   1.000
_cell.length_c   1.000
_cell.angle_alpha   90.00
_cell.angle_beta   90.00
_cell.angle_gamma   90.00
#
_symmetry.space_group_name_H-M   'P 1'
#
loop_
_entity.id
_entity.type
_entity.pdbx_description
1 polymer ?
#
loop_
_entity_poly.entity_id
_entity_poly.type
_entity_poly.pdbx_seq_one_letter_code
_entity_poly.pdbx_strand_id
1 'polypeptide(L)'
;MTTSPAEQFVDLIRPRRRKPKKEGQEPPAPVENAEFLAMMWRMARALEFRAVEDPAIMIHVVALVQRYREIVNVAIAVNADRFKLDERMGVSQGESAALLGLTKQSVSERAKAGRDIIMTRNEQAGAVNFSEAKREREAIEAATEHAESHLGEYRARHLRLVS
;
A
#
# COMPACT_ATOMS: atom_id res chain seq x y z
N MET A 1 -34.99 -25.09 -22.91
CA MET A 1 -33.83 -24.60 -23.69
C MET A 1 -32.78 -24.16 -22.70
N THR A 2 -31.76 -24.99 -22.49
CA THR A 2 -30.65 -24.73 -21.55
C THR A 2 -29.60 -23.89 -22.27
N THR A 3 -29.39 -22.64 -21.83
CA THR A 3 -28.33 -21.79 -22.36
C THR A 3 -26.97 -22.44 -22.12
N SER A 4 -26.09 -22.38 -23.12
CA SER A 4 -24.73 -22.93 -23.03
C SER A 4 -23.95 -22.22 -21.92
N PRO A 5 -23.05 -22.90 -21.18
CA PRO A 5 -22.17 -22.25 -20.19
C PRO A 5 -21.41 -21.05 -20.77
N ALA A 6 -21.08 -21.07 -22.06
CA ALA A 6 -20.43 -19.96 -22.76
C ALA A 6 -21.37 -18.75 -22.95
N GLU A 7 -22.68 -18.97 -23.12
CA GLU A 7 -23.67 -17.88 -23.23
C GLU A 7 -23.90 -17.23 -21.86
N GLN A 8 -23.91 -18.03 -20.78
CA GLN A 8 -23.96 -17.52 -19.41
C GLN A 8 -22.73 -16.68 -19.05
N PHE A 9 -21.56 -17.05 -19.57
CA PHE A 9 -20.30 -16.32 -19.40
C PHE A 9 -20.33 -14.93 -20.06
N VAL A 10 -20.84 -14.84 -21.29
CA VAL A 10 -20.98 -13.55 -21.99
C VAL A 10 -21.94 -12.61 -21.25
N ASP A 11 -23.05 -13.14 -20.73
CA ASP A 11 -24.02 -12.36 -19.97
C ASP A 11 -23.51 -11.88 -18.60
N LEU A 12 -22.57 -12.60 -17.99
CA LEU A 12 -21.96 -12.21 -16.71
C LEU A 12 -20.95 -11.07 -16.86
N ILE A 13 -20.29 -10.97 -18.02
CA ILE A 13 -19.24 -9.98 -18.33
C ILE A 13 -19.81 -8.74 -19.01
N ARG A 14 -21.00 -8.84 -19.63
CA ARG A 14 -21.62 -7.72 -20.33
C ARG A 14 -21.87 -6.57 -19.35
N PRO A 15 -21.38 -5.34 -19.62
CA PRO A 15 -21.74 -4.19 -18.82
C PRO A 15 -23.27 -4.03 -18.86
N ARG A 16 -23.92 -4.12 -17.68
CA ARG A 16 -25.37 -3.93 -17.58
C ARG A 16 -25.71 -2.55 -18.13
N ARG A 17 -26.49 -2.50 -19.22
CA ARG A 17 -27.09 -1.25 -19.71
C ARG A 17 -27.83 -0.60 -18.55
N ARG A 18 -27.32 0.55 -18.08
CA ARG A 18 -27.99 1.35 -17.05
C ARG A 18 -29.36 1.76 -17.59
N LYS A 19 -30.43 1.46 -16.84
CA LYS A 19 -31.78 1.92 -17.20
C LYS A 19 -31.79 3.46 -17.21
N PRO A 20 -32.57 4.10 -18.09
CA PRO A 20 -32.71 5.56 -18.09
C PRO A 20 -33.23 6.04 -16.72
N LYS A 21 -32.57 7.05 -16.14
CA LYS A 21 -32.94 7.64 -14.85
C LYS A 21 -34.30 8.34 -14.95
N LYS A 22 -35.12 8.25 -13.89
CA LYS A 22 -36.22 9.19 -13.67
C LYS A 22 -35.65 10.52 -13.16
N GLU A 23 -36.14 11.65 -13.68
CA GLU A 23 -35.78 12.98 -13.21
C GLU A 23 -36.02 13.10 -11.69
N GLY A 24 -35.07 13.69 -10.98
CA GLY A 24 -35.16 13.97 -9.54
C GLY A 24 -34.68 12.88 -8.59
N GLN A 25 -34.27 11.70 -9.09
CA GLN A 25 -33.65 10.69 -8.23
C GLN A 25 -32.14 10.95 -8.18
N GLU A 26 -31.65 11.47 -7.04
CA GLU A 26 -30.21 11.45 -6.76
C GLU A 26 -29.71 10.03 -6.98
N PRO A 27 -28.59 9.83 -7.72
CA PRO A 27 -28.00 8.52 -7.83
C PRO A 27 -27.80 7.99 -6.40
N PRO A 28 -28.26 6.76 -6.06
CA PRO A 28 -27.82 6.16 -4.81
C PRO A 28 -26.29 6.25 -4.83
N ALA A 29 -25.71 6.79 -3.75
CA ALA A 29 -24.26 6.92 -3.63
C ALA A 29 -23.65 5.60 -4.09
N PRO A 30 -22.67 5.60 -5.02
CA PRO A 30 -22.05 4.38 -5.47
C PRO A 30 -21.58 3.66 -4.22
N VAL A 31 -22.25 2.55 -3.88
CA VAL A 31 -21.80 1.70 -2.79
C VAL A 31 -20.62 0.98 -3.41
N GLU A 32 -19.44 1.60 -3.38
CA GLU A 32 -18.18 1.05 -3.91
C GLU A 32 -18.04 -0.42 -3.52
N ASN A 33 -18.52 -0.78 -2.33
CA ASN A 33 -18.54 -2.17 -1.85
C ASN A 33 -19.31 -3.14 -2.74
N ALA A 34 -20.51 -2.83 -3.26
CA ALA A 34 -21.32 -3.82 -3.98
C ALA A 34 -20.80 -4.09 -5.40
N GLU A 35 -20.40 -3.03 -6.12
CA GLU A 35 -19.83 -3.17 -7.46
C GLU A 35 -18.42 -3.78 -7.40
N PHE A 36 -17.61 -3.39 -6.41
CA PHE A 36 -16.30 -3.99 -6.15
C PHE A 36 -16.41 -5.46 -5.76
N LEU A 37 -17.32 -5.82 -4.84
CA LEU A 37 -17.56 -7.22 -4.47
C LEU A 37 -18.04 -8.04 -5.67
N ALA A 38 -18.93 -7.50 -6.50
CA ALA A 38 -19.36 -8.16 -7.73
C ALA A 38 -18.19 -8.37 -8.71
N MET A 39 -17.30 -7.39 -8.84
CA MET A 39 -16.09 -7.52 -9.66
C MET A 39 -15.14 -8.59 -9.11
N MET A 40 -14.87 -8.58 -7.81
CA MET A 40 -14.03 -9.59 -7.14
C MET A 40 -14.62 -10.99 -7.29
N TRP A 41 -15.94 -11.12 -7.16
CA TRP A 41 -16.63 -12.41 -7.32
C TRP A 41 -16.58 -12.92 -8.76
N ARG A 42 -16.76 -12.04 -9.77
CA ARG A 42 -16.59 -12.41 -11.19
C ARG A 42 -15.16 -12.87 -11.48
N MET A 43 -14.16 -12.18 -10.92
CA MET A 43 -12.76 -12.53 -11.08
C MET A 43 -12.46 -13.91 -10.45
N ALA A 44 -12.95 -14.17 -9.24
CA ALA A 44 -12.79 -15.47 -8.58
C ALA A 44 -13.43 -16.59 -9.41
N ARG A 45 -14.66 -16.41 -9.89
CA ARG A 45 -15.34 -17.38 -10.75
C ARG A 45 -14.59 -17.65 -12.06
N ALA A 46 -14.08 -16.61 -12.72
CA ALA A 46 -13.30 -16.78 -13.95
C ALA A 46 -12.01 -17.58 -13.72
N LEU A 47 -11.36 -17.38 -12.56
CA LEU A 47 -10.18 -18.16 -12.17
C LEU A 47 -10.55 -19.62 -11.85
N GLU A 48 -11.66 -19.87 -11.15
CA GLU A 48 -12.16 -21.23 -10.90
C GLU A 48 -12.41 -22.00 -12.19
N PHE A 49 -13.12 -21.40 -13.16
CA PHE A 49 -13.40 -22.03 -14.45
C PHE A 49 -12.11 -22.36 -15.21
N ARG A 50 -11.19 -21.40 -15.30
CA ARG A 50 -9.90 -21.65 -15.97
C ARG A 50 -9.06 -22.70 -15.25
N ALA A 51 -9.13 -22.79 -13.93
CA ALA A 51 -8.41 -23.82 -13.18
C ALA A 51 -8.96 -25.24 -13.41
N VAL A 52 -10.26 -25.35 -13.71
CA VAL A 52 -10.87 -26.62 -14.13
C VAL A 52 -10.45 -27.00 -15.55
N GLU A 53 -10.36 -26.03 -16.46
CA GLU A 53 -9.97 -26.26 -17.86
C GLU A 53 -8.47 -26.51 -18.04
N ASP A 54 -7.62 -25.77 -17.31
CA ASP A 54 -6.17 -25.88 -17.32
C ASP A 54 -5.62 -25.83 -15.88
N PRO A 55 -5.39 -26.99 -15.25
CA PRO A 55 -4.83 -27.07 -13.90
C PRO A 55 -3.44 -26.42 -13.75
N ALA A 56 -2.68 -26.20 -14.83
CA ALA A 56 -1.38 -25.53 -14.76
C ALA A 56 -1.51 -24.07 -14.29
N ILE A 57 -2.67 -23.44 -14.51
CA ILE A 57 -2.94 -22.07 -14.06
C ILE A 57 -2.95 -21.93 -12.53
N MET A 58 -3.07 -23.04 -11.78
CA MET A 58 -3.07 -23.04 -10.32
C MET A 58 -1.82 -22.40 -9.73
N ILE A 59 -0.66 -22.52 -10.41
CA ILE A 59 0.59 -21.86 -10.00
C ILE A 59 0.41 -20.33 -9.98
N HIS A 60 -0.28 -19.78 -10.99
CA HIS A 60 -0.56 -18.35 -11.06
C HIS A 60 -1.61 -17.91 -10.04
N VAL A 61 -2.61 -18.75 -9.74
CA VAL A 61 -3.59 -18.48 -8.67
C VAL A 61 -2.90 -18.41 -7.31
N VAL A 62 -1.98 -19.33 -7.02
CA VAL A 62 -1.19 -19.29 -5.78
C VAL A 62 -0.35 -18.02 -5.69
N ALA A 63 0.32 -17.63 -6.78
CA ALA A 63 1.08 -16.39 -6.83
C ALA A 63 0.17 -15.15 -6.60
N LEU A 64 -1.02 -15.14 -7.19
CA LEU A 64 -2.00 -14.07 -7.01
C LEU A 64 -2.47 -13.97 -5.55
N VAL A 65 -2.78 -15.10 -4.91
CA VAL A 65 -3.16 -15.15 -3.48
C VAL A 65 -2.04 -14.61 -2.60
N GLN A 66 -0.78 -14.97 -2.89
CA GLN A 66 0.37 -14.43 -2.18
C GLN A 66 0.46 -12.90 -2.33
N ARG A 67 0.29 -12.37 -3.55
CA ARG A 67 0.29 -10.92 -3.78
C ARG A 67 -0.84 -10.20 -3.07
N TYR A 68 -2.05 -10.76 -3.05
CA TYR A 68 -3.15 -10.18 -2.27
C TYR A 68 -2.85 -10.16 -0.77
N ARG A 69 -2.24 -11.22 -0.23
CA ARG A 69 -1.81 -11.24 1.17
C ARG A 69 -0.79 -10.14 1.47
N GLU A 70 0.21 -9.96 0.61
CA GLU A 70 1.18 -8.88 0.74
C GLU A 70 0.52 -7.50 0.74
N ILE A 71 -0.40 -7.25 -0.21
CA ILE A 71 -1.14 -5.98 -0.31
C ILE A 71 -1.92 -5.70 0.99
N VAL A 72 -2.63 -6.71 1.51
CA VAL A 72 -3.39 -6.57 2.77
C VAL A 72 -2.46 -6.27 3.94
N ASN A 73 -1.33 -6.98 4.04
CA ASN A 73 -0.36 -6.75 5.12
C ASN A 73 0.21 -5.32 5.06
N VAL A 74 0.58 -4.84 3.87
CA VAL A 74 1.08 -3.47 3.64
C VAL A 74 -0.01 -2.45 3.97
N ALA A 75 -1.25 -2.65 3.54
CA ALA A 75 -2.35 -1.75 3.84
C ALA A 75 -2.62 -1.64 5.35
N ILE A 76 -2.57 -2.77 6.08
CA ILE A 76 -2.70 -2.78 7.55
C ILE A 76 -1.53 -2.00 8.19
N ALA A 77 -0.30 -2.24 7.75
CA ALA A 77 0.88 -1.54 8.25
C ALA A 77 0.77 -0.02 8.06
N VAL A 78 0.46 0.43 6.83
CA VAL A 78 0.35 1.85 6.49
C VAL A 78 -0.76 2.53 7.30
N ASN A 79 -1.93 1.90 7.45
CA ASN A 79 -3.02 2.48 8.23
C ASN A 79 -2.68 2.56 9.72
N ALA A 80 -2.02 1.54 10.27
CA ALA A 80 -1.59 1.54 11.66
C ALA A 80 -0.52 2.62 11.91
N ASP A 81 0.41 2.82 10.98
CA ASP A 81 1.47 3.83 11.13
C ASP A 81 0.92 5.25 10.92
N ARG A 82 -0.04 5.45 10.00
CA ARG A 82 -0.77 6.72 9.88
C ARG A 82 -1.56 7.06 11.14
N PHE A 83 -2.25 6.08 11.74
CA PHE A 83 -3.01 6.28 12.97
C PHE A 83 -2.12 6.74 14.14
N LYS A 84 -0.87 6.27 14.22
CA LYS A 84 0.10 6.74 15.22
C LYS A 84 0.56 8.18 15.02
N LEU A 85 0.57 8.66 13.77
CA LEU A 85 0.94 10.04 13.44
C LEU A 85 -0.24 10.99 13.70
N ASP A 86 -1.42 10.59 13.25
CA ASP A 86 -2.68 11.29 13.46
C ASP A 86 -3.81 10.25 13.42
N GLU A 87 -4.58 10.16 14.52
CA GLU A 87 -5.69 9.22 14.67
C GLU A 87 -6.76 9.39 13.58
N ARG A 88 -6.85 10.57 12.94
CA ARG A 88 -7.81 10.86 11.85
C ARG A 88 -7.33 10.36 10.48
N MET A 89 -6.06 10.01 10.34
CA MET A 89 -5.42 9.70 9.06
C MET A 89 -5.24 8.20 8.82
N GLY A 90 -5.57 7.37 9.81
CA GLY A 90 -5.39 5.93 9.75
C GLY A 90 -6.49 5.17 10.48
N VAL A 91 -6.24 3.88 10.70
CA VAL A 91 -7.17 2.98 11.37
C VAL A 91 -6.43 2.29 12.50
N SER A 92 -7.00 2.28 13.69
CA SER A 92 -6.40 1.59 14.83
C SER A 92 -6.33 0.07 14.57
N GLN A 93 -5.47 -0.63 15.30
CA GLN A 93 -5.41 -2.09 15.21
C GLN A 93 -6.73 -2.76 15.66
N GLY A 94 -7.45 -2.14 16.60
CA GLY A 94 -8.74 -2.64 17.08
C GLY A 94 -9.84 -2.52 16.03
N GLU A 95 -9.91 -1.37 15.35
CA GLU A 95 -10.85 -1.16 14.24
C GLU A 95 -10.50 -2.05 13.05
N SER A 96 -9.22 -2.17 12.70
CA SER A 96 -8.78 -3.09 11.65
C SER A 96 -9.17 -4.53 11.95
N ALA A 97 -9.06 -4.96 13.20
CA ALA A 97 -9.47 -6.30 13.65
C ALA A 97 -10.99 -6.50 13.48
N ALA A 98 -11.80 -5.52 13.86
CA ALA A 98 -13.24 -5.55 13.69
C ALA A 98 -13.66 -5.56 12.20
N LEU A 99 -13.08 -4.68 11.39
CA LEU A 99 -13.39 -4.57 9.96
C LEU A 99 -13.03 -5.82 9.17
N LEU A 100 -11.91 -6.47 9.52
CA LEU A 100 -11.40 -7.64 8.82
C LEU A 100 -11.87 -8.96 9.41
N GLY A 101 -12.60 -8.95 10.53
CA GLY A 101 -12.99 -10.16 11.26
C GLY A 101 -11.78 -10.95 11.77
N LEU A 102 -10.72 -10.26 12.19
CA LEU A 102 -9.46 -10.85 12.67
C LEU A 102 -9.27 -10.59 14.17
N THR A 103 -8.36 -11.34 14.79
CA THR A 103 -7.89 -11.00 16.15
C THR A 103 -6.92 -9.82 16.10
N LYS A 104 -6.85 -9.03 17.17
CA LYS A 104 -5.85 -7.95 17.30
C LYS A 104 -4.42 -8.47 17.13
N GLN A 105 -4.13 -9.67 17.63
CA GLN A 105 -2.83 -10.32 17.45
C GLN A 105 -2.54 -10.57 15.97
N SER A 106 -3.49 -11.13 15.21
CA SER A 106 -3.31 -11.38 13.78
C SER A 106 -3.10 -10.08 13.00
N VAL A 107 -3.81 -9.01 13.35
CA VAL A 107 -3.58 -7.67 12.76
C VAL A 107 -2.18 -7.16 13.08
N SER A 108 -1.70 -7.32 14.32
CA SER A 108 -0.35 -6.91 14.72
C SER A 108 0.74 -7.67 13.94
N GLU A 109 0.60 -9.00 13.81
CA GLU A 109 1.50 -9.85 13.04
C GLU A 109 1.51 -9.48 11.56
N ARG A 110 0.33 -9.23 10.97
CA ARG A 110 0.21 -8.76 9.59
C ARG A 110 0.79 -7.37 9.38
N ALA A 111 0.62 -6.45 10.33
CA ALA A 111 1.25 -5.14 10.30
C ALA A 111 2.77 -5.23 10.34
N LYS A 112 3.32 -6.16 11.13
CA LYS A 112 4.77 -6.43 11.15
C LYS A 112 5.24 -6.95 9.79
N ALA A 113 4.59 -7.99 9.24
CA ALA A 113 4.92 -8.51 7.93
C ALA A 113 4.81 -7.45 6.81
N GLY A 114 3.82 -6.56 6.90
CA GLY A 114 3.67 -5.43 5.98
C GLY A 114 4.83 -4.44 6.05
N ARG A 115 5.30 -4.10 7.26
CA ARG A 115 6.48 -3.24 7.45
C ARG A 115 7.75 -3.89 6.90
N ASP A 116 7.94 -5.19 7.11
CA ASP A 116 9.08 -5.92 6.58
C ASP A 116 9.09 -5.86 5.04
N ILE A 117 7.93 -6.04 4.38
CA ILE A 117 7.79 -5.90 2.92
C ILE A 117 8.14 -4.48 2.45
N ILE A 118 7.66 -3.44 3.14
CA ILE A 118 7.98 -2.05 2.82
C ILE A 118 9.48 -1.81 2.93
N MET A 119 10.11 -2.29 4.00
CA MET A 119 11.54 -2.16 4.24
C MET A 119 12.35 -2.82 3.12
N THR A 120 12.08 -4.10 2.81
CA THR A 120 12.78 -4.82 1.73
C THR A 120 12.60 -4.14 0.37
N ARG A 121 11.41 -3.61 0.06
CA ARG A 121 11.17 -2.90 -1.20
C ARG A 121 11.90 -1.56 -1.26
N ASN A 122 11.98 -0.84 -0.13
CA ASN A 122 12.74 0.41 -0.05
C ASN A 122 14.24 0.17 -0.23
N GLU A 123 14.79 -0.86 0.41
CA GLU A 123 16.18 -1.30 0.23
C GLU A 123 16.47 -1.64 -1.24
N GLN A 124 15.58 -2.40 -1.89
CA GLN A 124 15.71 -2.77 -3.31
C GLN A 124 15.58 -1.56 -4.25
N ALA A 125 14.77 -0.57 -3.89
CA ALA A 125 14.59 0.65 -4.68
C ALA A 125 15.75 1.65 -4.51
N GLY A 126 16.74 1.35 -3.67
CA GLY A 126 17.79 2.32 -3.30
C GLY A 126 17.22 3.53 -2.55
N ALA A 127 16.02 3.40 -1.97
CA ALA A 127 15.39 4.46 -1.21
C ALA A 127 16.19 4.62 0.10
N VAL A 128 17.06 5.63 0.11
CA VAL A 128 17.89 5.99 1.25
C VAL A 128 16.99 6.17 2.45
N ASN A 129 17.29 5.46 3.54
CA ASN A 129 16.60 5.63 4.80
C ASN A 129 16.69 7.11 5.18
N PHE A 130 15.56 7.83 5.12
CA PHE A 130 15.53 9.28 5.35
C PHE A 130 16.13 9.66 6.71
N SER A 131 16.11 8.76 7.69
CA SER A 131 16.74 8.97 8.99
C SER A 131 18.27 8.91 8.93
N GLU A 132 18.85 8.11 8.03
CA GLU A 132 20.29 8.02 7.80
C GLU A 132 20.75 9.17 6.91
N ALA A 133 20.04 9.48 5.82
CA ALA A 133 20.33 10.64 4.98
C ALA A 133 20.27 11.96 5.78
N LYS A 134 19.32 12.08 6.72
CA LYS A 134 19.24 13.25 7.59
C LYS A 134 20.42 13.33 8.55
N ARG A 135 20.81 12.22 9.20
CA ARG A 135 21.99 12.18 10.08
C ARG A 135 23.29 12.49 9.34
N GLU A 136 23.41 11.97 8.12
CA GLU A 136 24.59 12.19 7.28
C GLU A 136 24.69 13.66 6.85
N ARG A 137 23.56 14.29 6.53
CA ARG A 137 23.49 15.73 6.21
C ARG A 137 23.81 16.59 7.42
N GLU A 138 23.27 16.28 8.60
CA GLU A 138 23.57 16.97 9.87
C GLU A 138 25.06 16.82 10.24
N ALA A 139 25.66 15.66 10.00
CA ALA A 139 27.08 15.42 10.24
C ALA A 139 27.98 16.22 9.28
N ILE A 140 27.60 16.34 8.01
CA ILE A 140 28.31 17.16 7.02
C ILE A 140 28.22 18.65 7.39
N GLU A 141 27.04 19.12 7.79
CA GLU A 141 26.80 20.52 8.17
C GLU A 141 27.63 20.92 9.41
N ALA A 142 27.67 20.06 10.43
CA ALA A 142 28.52 20.26 11.60
C ALA A 142 30.03 20.25 11.26
N ALA A 143 30.45 19.39 10.33
CA ALA A 143 31.85 19.36 9.88
C ALA A 143 32.24 20.62 9.10
N THR A 144 31.32 21.19 8.30
CA THR A 144 31.55 22.43 7.57
C THR A 144 31.62 23.65 8.50
N GLU A 145 30.73 23.75 9.50
CA GLU A 145 30.78 24.84 10.49
C GLU A 145 32.09 24.82 11.29
N HIS A 146 32.56 23.63 11.67
CA HIS A 146 33.84 23.45 12.36
C HIS A 146 35.04 23.89 11.48
N ALA A 147 35.02 23.57 10.19
CA ALA A 147 36.06 23.98 9.25
C ALA A 147 36.07 25.50 9.01
N GLU A 148 34.90 26.14 8.90
CA GLU A 148 34.77 27.58 8.73
C GLU A 148 35.24 28.36 9.96
N SER A 149 34.94 27.86 11.16
CA SER A 149 35.45 28.41 12.43
C SER A 149 36.99 28.40 12.47
N HIS A 150 37.61 27.27 12.13
CA HIS A 150 39.08 27.16 12.10
C HIS A 150 39.73 28.07 11.04
N LEU A 151 39.12 28.23 9.88
CA LEU A 151 39.59 29.16 8.85
C LEU A 151 39.48 30.62 9.31
N GLY A 152 38.41 30.96 10.04
CA GLY A 152 38.24 32.28 10.66
C GLY A 152 39.33 32.59 11.67
N GLU A 153 39.64 31.65 12.56
CA GLU A 153 40.74 31.79 13.53
C GLU A 153 42.12 31.89 12.89
N TYR A 154 42.34 31.13 11.81
CA TYR A 154 43.59 31.19 11.05
C TYR A 154 43.76 32.56 10.39
N ARG A 155 42.71 33.07 9.74
CA ARG A 155 42.69 34.42 9.14
C ARG A 155 42.91 35.51 10.20
N ALA A 156 42.26 35.41 11.36
CA ALA A 156 42.42 36.36 12.45
C ALA A 156 43.85 36.36 13.03
N ARG A 157 44.47 35.19 13.16
CA ARG A 157 45.89 35.06 13.56
C ARG A 157 46.84 35.63 12.51
N HIS A 158 46.58 35.37 11.23
CA HIS A 158 47.42 35.85 10.14
C HIS A 158 47.33 37.37 9.98
N LEU A 159 46.16 37.98 10.21
CA LEU A 159 45.98 39.43 10.21
C LEU A 159 46.78 40.11 11.34
N ARG A 160 46.82 39.51 12.54
CA ARG A 160 47.63 40.02 13.67
C ARG A 160 49.15 39.90 13.49
N LEU A 161 49.60 39.01 12.61
CA LEU A 161 51.02 38.81 12.31
C LEU A 161 51.54 39.72 11.19
N VAL A 162 50.63 40.33 10.41
CA VAL A 162 50.94 41.17 9.25
C VAL A 162 50.67 42.66 9.53
N SER A 163 50.02 42.99 10.66
CA SER A 163 49.88 44.35 11.22
C SER A 163 50.95 44.66 12.24
#